data_AF-A0A7C6TLL3-F1
#
_entry.id   AF-A0A7C6TLL3-F1
#
_cell.length_a   1.000
_cell.length_b   1.000
_cell.length_c   1.000
_cell.angle_alpha   90.00
_cell.angle_beta   90.00
_cell.angle_gamma   90.00
#
_symmetry.space_group_name_H-M   'P 1'
#
loop_
_entity.id
_entity.type
_entity.pdbx_description
1 polymer ?
#
loop_
_entity_poly.entity_id
_entity_poly.type
_entity_poly.pdbx_seq_one_letter_code
_entity_poly.pdbx_strand_id
1 'polypeptide(L)'
;KSALEIRETFARMAMNDEETVALIAGGHTFGKTHGAAPESHKGADPEAAPLEEQGLGWRSDFGSGQGNDTVGSGIEVTWTYHPTRWDNEFFHILFAYEWEVFENEGGHLQWRPKDGGGDDMVPMAQGTERREPRMLTTDLALRFDPIYGEISRRFKDDQKAFEDAFARAWFKLTHRDMGPATRYLGPEAPTEELIWQDPVPAGTPLDESGLEAVKAAVRESGLTVSQLVSTTWAAASSHRVSDMRGGINGGRLRLEPQRSWEANEPAKLEQVLPILEGIAESTGASFADVLAIAGAVGVETAAKAAGHDVTVPVSTGRGDATQEQTDVHSFGFLEPTHDGFRNYLSEGLPLKAEYLLLDKASLLGLTPPELTVLIGGLRVLGVNHGDSELGVLTDRPGELTNDFFVNLLELGNAWKPVGDSETAEEYECFSPSGEKLWSGSRVDLLFGANSELRALAEVYGSDDAGAKFVADFVKVWTKLVEADRYDLKR
;
A
#
# COMPACT_ATOMS: atom_id res chain seq x y z
N LYS A 1 6.98 28.86 -0.14
CA LYS A 1 6.58 27.89 -1.18
C LYS A 1 7.32 26.58 -1.02
N SER A 2 8.67 26.55 -1.13
CA SER A 2 9.47 25.32 -0.98
C SER A 2 9.16 24.52 0.30
N ALA A 3 9.12 25.15 1.48
CA ALA A 3 8.78 24.45 2.75
C ALA A 3 7.43 23.71 2.73
N LEU A 4 6.42 24.30 2.08
CA LEU A 4 5.08 23.70 1.97
C LEU A 4 5.12 22.45 1.07
N GLU A 5 5.85 22.52 -0.04
CA GLU A 5 6.00 21.39 -0.97
C GLU A 5 6.85 20.28 -0.33
N ILE A 6 7.92 20.62 0.41
CA ILE A 6 8.70 19.66 1.19
C ILE A 6 7.79 18.94 2.18
N ARG A 7 7.02 19.68 2.98
CA ARG A 7 6.12 19.11 4.00
C ARG A 7 5.12 18.15 3.40
N GLU A 8 4.44 18.59 2.33
CA GLU A 8 3.40 17.79 1.68
C GLU A 8 3.98 16.51 1.06
N THR A 9 5.11 16.62 0.36
CA THR A 9 5.71 15.46 -0.32
C THR A 9 6.29 14.45 0.68
N PHE A 10 6.98 14.91 1.72
CA PHE A 10 7.49 14.03 2.77
C PHE A 10 6.37 13.39 3.60
N ALA A 11 5.28 14.12 3.88
CA ALA A 11 4.11 13.55 4.55
C ALA A 11 3.49 12.40 3.72
N ARG A 12 3.39 12.55 2.39
CA ARG A 12 2.98 11.46 1.48
C ARG A 12 3.97 10.30 1.42
N MET A 13 5.21 10.53 1.85
CA MET A 13 6.24 9.49 2.03
C MET A 13 6.33 8.99 3.48
N ALA A 14 5.32 9.27 4.30
CA ALA A 14 5.22 8.87 5.71
C ALA A 14 6.30 9.48 6.62
N MET A 15 6.81 10.66 6.28
CA MET A 15 7.76 11.41 7.11
C MET A 15 7.09 12.67 7.68
N ASN A 16 7.11 12.82 9.01
CA ASN A 16 6.63 14.02 9.69
C ASN A 16 7.67 15.17 9.61
N ASP A 17 7.37 16.32 10.22
CA ASP A 17 8.26 17.49 10.15
C ASP A 17 9.65 17.23 10.76
N GLU A 18 9.74 16.49 11.87
CA GLU A 18 11.02 16.19 12.54
C GLU A 18 11.86 15.22 11.71
N GLU A 19 11.24 14.14 11.23
CA GLU A 19 11.88 13.16 10.33
C GLU A 19 12.36 13.83 9.04
N THR A 20 11.57 14.76 8.49
CA THR A 20 11.90 15.51 7.28
C THR A 20 13.13 16.40 7.47
N VAL A 21 13.16 17.19 8.55
CA VAL A 21 14.33 18.03 8.87
C VAL A 21 15.56 17.17 9.11
N ALA A 22 15.42 16.06 9.86
CA ALA A 22 16.51 15.16 10.15
C ALA A 22 17.07 14.51 8.86
N LEU A 23 16.21 14.04 7.96
CA LEU A 23 16.62 13.42 6.69
C LEU A 23 17.33 14.41 5.77
N ILE A 24 16.78 15.61 5.57
CA ILE A 24 17.37 16.59 4.66
C ILE A 24 18.72 17.07 5.21
N ALA A 25 18.77 17.51 6.48
CA ALA A 25 20.01 17.99 7.07
C ALA A 25 21.05 16.87 7.25
N GLY A 26 20.62 15.67 7.61
CA GLY A 26 21.50 14.51 7.76
C GLY A 26 22.10 14.06 6.43
N GLY A 27 21.29 14.06 5.36
CA GLY A 27 21.77 13.80 4.00
C GLY A 27 22.75 14.88 3.52
N HIS A 28 22.37 16.16 3.64
CA HIS A 28 23.19 17.30 3.20
C HIS A 28 24.35 17.66 4.15
N THR A 29 24.54 16.91 5.24
CA THR A 29 25.80 16.92 6.00
C THR A 29 26.95 16.34 5.17
N PHE A 30 26.63 15.48 4.19
CA PHE A 30 27.60 14.81 3.33
C PHE A 30 27.59 15.30 1.89
N GLY A 31 28.75 15.24 1.25
CA GLY A 31 28.92 15.36 -0.19
C GLY A 31 28.65 16.75 -0.76
N LYS A 32 28.17 16.77 -2.00
CA LYS A 32 27.88 17.97 -2.79
C LYS A 32 26.91 17.64 -3.93
N THR A 33 26.29 18.66 -4.52
CA THR A 33 25.62 18.56 -5.82
C THR A 33 26.63 18.73 -6.97
N HIS A 34 26.21 18.57 -8.24
CA HIS A 34 27.11 18.63 -9.40
C HIS A 34 26.52 19.47 -10.56
N GLY A 35 27.18 20.57 -10.89
CA GLY A 35 26.70 21.57 -11.84
C GLY A 35 27.84 22.40 -12.42
N ALA A 36 28.93 21.75 -12.82
CA ALA A 36 30.11 22.40 -13.40
C ALA A 36 29.82 23.14 -14.72
N ALA A 37 28.75 22.75 -15.42
CA ALA A 37 28.30 23.33 -16.67
C ALA A 37 26.80 23.05 -16.89
N PRO A 38 26.15 23.68 -17.89
CA PRO A 38 24.74 23.45 -18.20
C PRO A 38 24.42 21.98 -18.50
N GLU A 39 23.21 21.55 -18.13
CA GLU A 39 22.75 20.17 -18.33
C GLU A 39 22.67 19.74 -19.82
N SER A 40 22.75 20.68 -20.76
CA SER A 40 22.87 20.40 -22.20
C SER A 40 24.14 19.63 -22.56
N HIS A 41 25.12 19.57 -21.65
CA HIS A 41 26.31 18.74 -21.78
C HIS A 41 26.08 17.27 -21.41
N LYS A 42 24.93 16.89 -20.85
CA LYS A 42 24.60 15.49 -20.57
C LYS A 42 24.09 14.81 -21.84
N GLY A 43 24.67 13.66 -22.17
CA GLY A 43 24.14 12.74 -23.17
C GLY A 43 22.83 12.09 -22.73
N ALA A 44 22.36 11.15 -23.55
CA ALA A 44 21.15 10.38 -23.30
C ALA A 44 21.16 9.68 -21.93
N ASP A 45 19.98 9.56 -21.31
CA ASP A 45 19.80 8.73 -20.11
C ASP A 45 20.09 7.24 -20.41
N PRO A 46 20.20 6.37 -19.38
CA PRO A 46 20.57 4.97 -19.57
C PRO A 46 19.70 4.17 -20.57
N GLU A 47 18.40 4.48 -20.70
CA GLU A 47 17.48 3.73 -21.59
C GLU A 47 17.63 4.17 -23.05
N ALA A 48 18.11 5.40 -23.28
CA ALA A 48 18.34 5.94 -24.61
C ALA A 48 19.84 5.97 -25.01
N ALA A 49 20.73 5.58 -24.09
CA ALA A 49 22.16 5.53 -24.33
C ALA A 49 22.54 4.41 -25.32
N PRO A 50 23.61 4.61 -26.11
CA PRO A 50 24.07 3.59 -27.04
C PRO A 50 24.68 2.40 -26.29
N LEU A 51 24.67 1.23 -26.93
CA LEU A 51 25.04 -0.05 -26.29
C LEU A 51 26.46 -0.04 -25.71
N GLU A 52 27.40 0.71 -26.28
CA GLU A 52 28.77 0.83 -25.78
C GLU A 52 28.88 1.50 -24.39
N GLU A 53 27.84 2.20 -23.92
CA GLU A 53 27.78 2.74 -22.54
C GLU A 53 27.41 1.66 -21.50
N GLN A 54 27.05 0.44 -21.94
CA GLN A 54 26.86 -0.74 -21.08
C GLN A 54 25.91 -0.49 -19.90
N GLY A 55 24.75 0.11 -20.20
CA GLY A 55 23.72 0.41 -19.19
C GLY A 55 23.99 1.66 -18.36
N LEU A 56 25.06 2.40 -18.66
CA LEU A 56 25.27 3.76 -18.15
C LEU A 56 24.63 4.79 -19.09
N GLY A 57 24.43 6.00 -18.56
CA GLY A 57 23.88 7.14 -19.30
C GLY A 57 24.41 8.46 -18.75
N TRP A 58 23.87 9.56 -19.26
CA TRP A 58 24.26 10.94 -18.93
C TRP A 58 25.75 11.23 -19.13
N ARG A 59 26.42 10.51 -20.04
CA ARG A 59 27.81 10.76 -20.39
C ARG A 59 27.97 12.24 -20.78
N SER A 60 28.85 12.94 -20.08
CA SER A 60 29.03 14.37 -20.31
C SER A 60 30.15 14.65 -21.32
N ASP A 61 29.93 15.62 -22.21
CA ASP A 61 30.95 16.14 -23.12
C ASP A 61 31.67 17.40 -22.58
N PHE A 62 31.34 17.83 -21.36
CA PHE A 62 31.98 18.98 -20.71
C PHE A 62 33.31 18.59 -20.05
N GLY A 63 34.40 19.22 -20.49
CA GLY A 63 35.73 18.97 -19.92
C GLY A 63 36.11 17.49 -19.95
N SER A 64 36.45 16.93 -18.80
CA SER A 64 36.68 15.49 -18.63
C SER A 64 35.40 14.66 -18.45
N GLY A 65 34.26 15.30 -18.20
CA GLY A 65 32.97 14.67 -17.90
C GLY A 65 32.86 14.05 -16.50
N GLN A 66 33.88 14.24 -15.65
CA GLN A 66 34.00 13.62 -14.33
C GLN A 66 34.73 14.52 -13.32
N GLY A 67 34.69 14.16 -12.04
CA GLY A 67 35.36 14.94 -10.98
C GLY A 67 34.81 16.36 -10.88
N ASN A 68 35.68 17.37 -10.97
CA ASN A 68 35.27 18.78 -10.93
C ASN A 68 34.49 19.21 -12.19
N ASP A 69 34.48 18.42 -13.28
CA ASP A 69 33.70 18.67 -14.50
C ASP A 69 32.35 17.93 -14.51
N THR A 70 31.95 17.31 -13.40
CA THR A 70 30.72 16.51 -13.35
C THR A 70 29.48 17.39 -13.50
N VAL A 71 28.57 16.97 -14.38
CA VAL A 71 27.24 17.59 -14.56
C VAL A 71 26.17 16.58 -14.10
N GLY A 72 25.55 16.86 -12.96
CA GLY A 72 24.47 16.04 -12.38
C GLY A 72 23.14 16.78 -12.43
N SER A 73 22.78 17.43 -11.32
CA SER A 73 21.57 18.24 -11.19
C SER A 73 21.67 19.62 -11.85
N GLY A 74 22.86 20.02 -12.31
CA GLY A 74 23.12 21.37 -12.81
C GLY A 74 23.36 22.39 -11.69
N ILE A 75 23.10 22.04 -10.43
CA ILE A 75 23.37 22.86 -9.25
C ILE A 75 24.75 22.51 -8.69
N GLU A 76 25.49 23.48 -8.17
CA GLU A 76 26.88 23.31 -7.71
C GLU A 76 27.07 23.84 -6.28
N VAL A 77 26.59 23.06 -5.30
CA VAL A 77 26.52 23.33 -3.87
C VAL A 77 27.34 22.30 -3.10
N THR A 78 28.19 22.78 -2.19
CA THR A 78 28.79 21.98 -1.12
C THR A 78 28.41 22.63 0.21
N TRP A 79 27.73 21.89 1.07
CA TRP A 79 27.07 22.44 2.26
C TRP A 79 28.01 22.68 3.43
N THR A 80 28.89 21.71 3.70
CA THR A 80 29.73 21.65 4.91
C THR A 80 31.20 21.91 4.59
N TYR A 81 31.97 22.37 5.58
CA TYR A 81 33.42 22.52 5.47
C TYR A 81 34.12 21.16 5.43
N HIS A 82 33.47 20.13 5.97
CA HIS A 82 33.96 18.76 6.01
C HIS A 82 32.96 17.78 5.37
N PRO A 83 32.83 17.72 4.03
CA PRO A 83 31.77 16.97 3.33
C PRO A 83 31.76 15.45 3.52
N THR A 84 32.71 14.89 4.24
CA THR A 84 32.83 13.44 4.50
C THR A 84 32.85 13.13 6.00
N ARG A 85 32.42 14.07 6.85
CA ARG A 85 32.36 13.93 8.31
C ARG A 85 30.93 14.10 8.78
N TRP A 86 30.51 13.22 9.69
CA TRP A 86 29.23 13.35 10.39
C TRP A 86 29.35 14.31 11.58
N ASP A 87 28.52 15.34 11.60
CA ASP A 87 28.24 16.26 12.70
C ASP A 87 27.01 17.13 12.35
N ASN A 88 26.72 18.19 13.10
CA ASN A 88 25.68 19.19 12.78
C ASN A 88 26.23 20.47 12.11
N GLU A 89 27.40 20.41 11.45
CA GLU A 89 28.02 21.56 10.78
C GLU A 89 27.08 22.19 9.74
N PHE A 90 26.23 21.39 9.07
CA PHE A 90 25.16 21.86 8.18
C PHE A 90 24.28 22.94 8.86
N PHE A 91 23.77 22.66 10.06
CA PHE A 91 22.91 23.61 10.77
C PHE A 91 23.69 24.84 11.25
N HIS A 92 24.92 24.65 11.72
CA HIS A 92 25.77 25.77 12.13
C HIS A 92 26.01 26.72 10.96
N ILE A 93 26.30 26.22 9.76
CA ILE A 93 26.48 27.02 8.55
C ILE A 93 25.15 27.68 8.13
N LEU A 94 24.05 26.93 8.10
CA LEU A 94 22.73 27.44 7.73
C LEU A 94 22.30 28.68 8.54
N PHE A 95 22.63 28.70 9.82
CA PHE A 95 22.30 29.81 10.74
C PHE A 95 23.43 30.84 10.93
N ALA A 96 24.68 30.55 10.53
CA ALA A 96 25.80 31.48 10.72
C ALA A 96 25.82 32.64 9.72
N TYR A 97 25.21 32.46 8.54
CA TYR A 97 25.27 33.41 7.45
C TYR A 97 23.91 33.98 7.08
N GLU A 98 23.91 35.19 6.54
CA GLU A 98 22.81 35.67 5.72
C GLU A 98 23.06 35.28 4.26
N TRP A 99 22.01 34.88 3.55
CA TRP A 99 22.12 34.24 2.24
C TRP A 99 21.68 35.18 1.11
N GLU A 100 22.43 35.22 0.02
CA GLU A 100 22.04 35.85 -1.24
C GLU A 100 21.96 34.82 -2.38
N VAL A 101 21.01 35.04 -3.28
CA VAL A 101 20.81 34.20 -4.46
C VAL A 101 21.82 34.58 -5.55
N PHE A 102 22.36 33.58 -6.23
CA PHE A 102 23.16 33.75 -7.43
C PHE A 102 22.91 32.59 -8.41
N GLU A 103 23.31 32.78 -9.67
CA GLU A 103 23.27 31.75 -10.71
C GLU A 103 24.66 31.10 -10.83
N ASN A 104 24.73 29.77 -10.79
CA ASN A 104 25.99 29.04 -10.92
C ASN A 104 26.38 28.79 -12.39
N GLU A 105 27.49 28.10 -12.57
CA GLU A 105 28.03 27.72 -13.89
C GLU A 105 27.10 26.80 -14.70
N GLY A 106 26.20 26.07 -14.02
CA GLY A 106 25.16 25.26 -14.65
C GLY A 106 23.88 26.02 -15.04
N GLY A 107 23.79 27.32 -14.74
CA GLY A 107 22.62 28.15 -15.06
C GLY A 107 21.47 28.03 -14.05
N HIS A 108 21.71 27.49 -12.87
CA HIS A 108 20.70 27.28 -11.82
C HIS A 108 20.86 28.25 -10.64
N LEU A 109 19.73 28.64 -10.05
CA LEU A 109 19.71 29.50 -8.86
C LEU A 109 20.04 28.73 -7.59
N GLN A 110 20.99 29.24 -6.81
CA GLN A 110 21.42 28.70 -5.53
C GLN A 110 21.87 29.83 -4.60
N TRP A 111 22.23 29.50 -3.35
CA TRP A 111 22.50 30.50 -2.32
C TRP A 111 23.92 30.42 -1.83
N ARG A 112 24.53 31.59 -1.61
CA ARG A 112 25.84 31.77 -0.98
C ARG A 112 25.76 32.78 0.16
N PRO A 113 26.70 32.78 1.11
CA PRO A 113 26.78 33.81 2.13
C PRO A 113 26.97 35.20 1.52
N LYS A 114 26.29 36.19 2.10
CA LYS A 114 26.50 37.60 1.80
C LYS A 114 27.91 38.06 2.21
N ASP A 115 28.36 39.13 1.58
CA ASP A 115 29.58 39.87 1.95
C ASP A 115 30.85 39.00 1.99
N GLY A 116 30.89 37.92 1.21
CA GLY A 116 32.04 36.99 1.15
C GLY A 116 32.18 36.10 2.39
N GLY A 117 31.09 35.91 3.15
CA GLY A 117 31.12 35.05 4.34
C GLY A 117 31.57 33.62 4.04
N GLY A 118 32.49 33.09 4.85
CA GLY A 118 32.92 31.70 4.72
C GLY A 118 33.76 31.39 3.48
N ASP A 119 34.28 32.40 2.78
CA ASP A 119 35.24 32.21 1.68
C ASP A 119 36.45 31.37 2.13
N ASP A 120 37.01 30.58 1.21
CA ASP A 120 38.14 29.65 1.44
C ASP A 120 37.91 28.56 2.52
N MET A 121 36.66 28.34 2.96
CA MET A 121 36.35 27.35 4.01
C MET A 121 36.02 25.95 3.49
N VAL A 122 35.36 25.84 2.34
CA VAL A 122 34.91 24.57 1.78
C VAL A 122 35.88 24.07 0.71
N PRO A 123 36.46 22.87 0.84
CA PRO A 123 37.34 22.32 -0.18
C PRO A 123 36.57 21.97 -1.47
N MET A 124 37.21 22.21 -2.61
CA MET A 124 36.79 21.58 -3.87
C MET A 124 36.97 20.07 -3.77
N ALA A 125 36.10 19.32 -4.47
CA ALA A 125 36.11 17.86 -4.39
C ALA A 125 37.42 17.25 -4.87
N GLN A 126 38.08 17.89 -5.84
CA GLN A 126 39.42 17.56 -6.29
C GLN A 126 40.33 18.78 -6.24
N GLY A 127 41.59 18.54 -5.90
CA GLY A 127 42.63 19.58 -5.81
C GLY A 127 42.73 20.22 -4.43
N THR A 128 43.36 21.40 -4.38
CA THR A 128 43.61 22.17 -3.15
C THR A 128 42.79 23.45 -3.06
N GLU A 129 42.06 23.77 -4.12
CA GLU A 129 41.20 24.96 -4.19
C GLU A 129 40.04 24.85 -3.20
N ARG A 130 39.53 26.00 -2.78
CA ARG A 130 38.43 26.11 -1.82
C ARG A 130 37.51 27.25 -2.21
N ARG A 131 36.32 27.26 -1.62
CA ARG A 131 35.26 28.24 -1.85
C ARG A 131 34.39 28.44 -0.61
N GLU A 132 33.41 29.32 -0.73
CA GLU A 132 32.36 29.52 0.25
C GLU A 132 31.39 28.33 0.34
N PRO A 133 30.76 28.08 1.51
CA PRO A 133 29.66 27.13 1.60
C PRO A 133 28.45 27.63 0.84
N ARG A 134 27.62 26.70 0.36
CA ARG A 134 26.44 27.05 -0.42
C ARG A 134 25.23 26.29 0.08
N MET A 135 24.03 26.78 -0.23
CA MET A 135 22.76 26.19 0.17
C MET A 135 21.78 26.14 -1.00
N LEU A 136 20.91 25.14 -1.00
CA LEU A 136 19.75 25.08 -1.86
C LEU A 136 18.62 25.95 -1.30
N THR A 137 17.67 26.31 -2.16
CA THR A 137 16.41 26.94 -1.71
C THR A 137 15.66 26.06 -0.71
N THR A 138 15.72 24.74 -0.88
CA THR A 138 15.12 23.74 0.01
C THR A 138 15.82 23.67 1.37
N ASP A 139 17.12 23.96 1.44
CA ASP A 139 17.87 23.99 2.71
C ASP A 139 17.50 25.23 3.51
N LEU A 140 17.39 26.38 2.85
CA LEU A 140 16.93 27.62 3.48
C LEU A 140 15.51 27.48 4.02
N ALA A 141 14.66 26.65 3.41
CA ALA A 141 13.33 26.35 3.92
C ALA A 141 13.38 25.78 5.34
N LEU A 142 14.42 25.02 5.70
CA LEU A 142 14.59 24.46 7.04
C LEU A 142 14.88 25.53 8.11
N ARG A 143 15.39 26.69 7.70
CA ARG A 143 15.62 27.84 8.59
C ARG A 143 14.41 28.77 8.68
N PHE A 144 13.80 29.06 7.53
CA PHE A 144 12.81 30.15 7.41
C PHE A 144 11.36 29.71 7.62
N ASP A 145 11.04 28.43 7.44
CA ASP A 145 9.74 27.91 7.85
C ASP A 145 9.63 27.92 9.39
N PRO A 146 8.53 28.38 9.98
CA PRO A 146 8.41 28.49 11.44
C PRO A 146 8.58 27.16 12.18
N ILE A 147 8.06 26.06 11.62
CA ILE A 147 8.08 24.73 12.25
C ILE A 147 9.46 24.11 12.04
N TYR A 148 9.94 24.05 10.80
CA TYR A 148 11.27 23.50 10.52
C TYR A 148 12.39 24.30 11.19
N GLY A 149 12.23 25.62 11.26
CA GLY A 149 13.20 26.51 11.89
C GLY A 149 13.37 26.24 13.38
N GLU A 150 12.30 25.87 14.07
CA GLU A 150 12.36 25.47 15.49
C GLU A 150 13.11 24.14 15.67
N ILE A 151 12.74 23.13 14.88
CA ILE A 151 13.38 21.81 14.90
C ILE A 151 14.88 21.94 14.54
N SER A 152 15.20 22.69 13.49
CA SER A 152 16.57 22.92 13.03
C SER A 152 17.42 23.66 14.06
N ARG A 153 16.85 24.64 14.79
CA ARG A 153 17.55 25.31 15.89
C ARG A 153 17.86 24.32 17.02
N ARG A 154 16.92 23.45 17.37
CA ARG A 154 17.15 22.40 18.38
C ARG A 154 18.28 21.46 17.94
N PHE A 155 18.25 20.95 16.71
CA PHE A 155 19.29 20.07 16.19
C PHE A 155 20.66 20.74 16.02
N LYS A 156 20.69 22.06 15.76
CA LYS A 156 21.91 22.86 15.82
C LYS A 156 22.54 22.87 17.22
N ASP A 157 21.72 23.01 18.25
CA ASP A 157 22.21 23.17 19.63
C ASP A 157 22.31 21.83 20.40
N ASP A 158 21.74 20.75 19.86
CA ASP A 158 21.76 19.39 20.41
C ASP A 158 22.05 18.35 19.30
N GLN A 159 23.33 18.03 19.14
CA GLN A 159 23.81 17.01 18.21
C GLN A 159 23.21 15.62 18.49
N LYS A 160 22.96 15.27 19.75
CA LYS A 160 22.46 13.95 20.11
C LYS A 160 21.00 13.78 19.68
N ALA A 161 20.20 14.83 19.84
CA ALA A 161 18.82 14.84 19.34
C ALA A 161 18.78 14.69 17.81
N PHE A 162 19.71 15.35 17.10
CA PHE A 162 19.83 15.22 15.65
C PHE A 162 20.24 13.80 15.23
N GLU A 163 21.23 13.22 15.92
CA GLU A 163 21.71 11.86 15.67
C GLU A 163 20.61 10.80 15.84
N ASP A 164 19.85 10.86 16.93
CA ASP A 164 18.77 9.90 17.18
C ASP A 164 17.66 10.05 16.13
N ALA A 165 17.23 11.29 15.85
CA ALA A 165 16.19 11.55 14.85
C ALA A 165 16.62 11.11 13.45
N PHE A 166 17.86 11.42 13.03
CA PHE A 166 18.35 11.02 11.71
C PHE A 166 18.52 9.50 11.60
N ALA A 167 19.09 8.83 12.60
CA ALA A 167 19.25 7.39 12.59
C ALA A 167 17.89 6.66 12.46
N ARG A 168 16.88 7.11 13.23
CA ARG A 168 15.53 6.55 13.20
C ARG A 168 14.80 6.85 11.88
N ALA A 169 14.88 8.08 11.39
CA ALA A 169 14.24 8.47 10.14
C ALA A 169 14.90 7.80 8.92
N TRP A 170 16.22 7.65 8.91
CA TRP A 170 16.95 6.92 7.87
C TRP A 170 16.59 5.42 7.87
N PHE A 171 16.51 4.81 9.06
CA PHE A 171 16.05 3.43 9.18
C PHE A 171 14.63 3.27 8.64
N LYS A 172 13.69 4.13 9.06
CA LYS A 172 12.32 4.14 8.53
C LYS A 172 12.29 4.33 7.01
N LEU A 173 13.04 5.29 6.46
CA LEU A 173 13.10 5.57 5.03
C LEU A 173 13.42 4.32 4.21
N THR A 174 14.40 3.55 4.69
CA THR A 174 14.97 2.41 3.97
C THR A 174 14.28 1.08 4.26
N HIS A 175 13.26 1.07 5.14
CA HIS A 175 12.56 -0.15 5.56
C HIS A 175 11.02 -0.01 5.59
N ARG A 176 10.44 1.17 5.32
CA ARG A 176 8.99 1.42 5.41
C ARG A 176 8.14 0.58 4.47
N ASP A 177 8.71 0.08 3.38
CA ASP A 177 8.05 -0.77 2.38
C ASP A 177 8.33 -2.26 2.57
N MET A 178 9.05 -2.63 3.64
CA MET A 178 9.34 -4.01 3.96
C MET A 178 8.21 -4.69 4.78
N GLY A 179 7.15 -3.99 5.17
CA GLY A 179 6.08 -4.52 6.00
C GLY A 179 6.53 -4.89 7.42
N PRO A 180 5.95 -5.95 8.04
CA PRO A 180 6.22 -6.26 9.43
C PRO A 180 7.68 -6.69 9.65
N ALA A 181 8.21 -6.38 10.84
CA ALA A 181 9.58 -6.70 11.23
C ALA A 181 9.92 -8.20 11.18
N THR A 182 8.92 -9.09 11.14
CA THR A 182 9.11 -10.54 10.94
C THR A 182 9.83 -10.87 9.63
N ARG A 183 9.76 -9.97 8.64
CA ARG A 183 10.44 -10.07 7.34
C ARG A 183 11.91 -9.63 7.35
N TYR A 184 12.38 -8.98 8.41
CA TYR A 184 13.77 -8.50 8.46
C TYR A 184 14.71 -9.68 8.66
N LEU A 185 15.82 -9.69 7.92
CA LEU A 185 16.80 -10.76 7.91
C LEU A 185 18.20 -10.22 8.27
N GLY A 186 19.03 -11.09 8.82
CA GLY A 186 20.42 -10.77 9.15
C GLY A 186 20.64 -10.28 10.59
N PRO A 187 21.91 -10.22 11.02
CA PRO A 187 22.27 -9.96 12.42
C PRO A 187 22.12 -8.50 12.85
N GLU A 188 21.88 -7.58 11.92
CA GLU A 188 21.77 -6.13 12.16
C GLU A 188 20.31 -5.66 12.30
N ALA A 189 19.33 -6.55 12.12
CA ALA A 189 17.92 -6.20 12.30
C ALA A 189 17.66 -5.76 13.75
N PRO A 190 17.13 -4.54 13.98
CA PRO A 190 16.89 -4.06 15.34
C PRO A 190 15.78 -4.87 16.00
N THR A 191 15.88 -5.01 17.32
CA THR A 191 14.87 -5.67 18.16
C THR A 191 13.84 -4.71 18.75
N GLU A 192 14.05 -3.40 18.58
CA GLU A 192 13.07 -2.38 18.99
C GLU A 192 11.85 -2.46 18.08
N GLU A 193 10.65 -2.59 18.66
CA GLU A 193 9.40 -2.48 17.92
C GLU A 193 9.10 -1.01 17.64
N LEU A 194 8.92 -0.68 16.35
CA LEU A 194 8.60 0.68 15.92
C LEU A 194 7.16 0.71 15.43
N ILE A 195 6.39 1.70 15.88
CA ILE A 195 4.95 1.79 15.61
C ILE A 195 4.61 1.78 14.11
N TRP A 196 5.47 2.36 13.26
CA TRP A 196 5.26 2.39 11.81
C TRP A 196 5.40 1.03 11.12
N GLN A 197 5.92 0.01 11.82
CA GLN A 197 6.01 -1.38 11.36
C GLN A 197 4.71 -2.17 11.61
N ASP A 198 3.67 -1.51 12.14
CA ASP A 198 2.39 -2.10 12.53
C ASP A 198 2.56 -3.37 13.40
N PRO A 199 3.29 -3.28 14.55
CA PRO A 199 3.72 -4.46 15.31
C PRO A 199 2.53 -5.32 15.77
N VAL A 200 2.74 -6.64 15.80
CA VAL A 200 1.73 -7.62 16.21
C VAL A 200 2.37 -8.58 17.21
N PRO A 201 1.81 -8.72 18.44
CA PRO A 201 2.25 -9.74 19.39
C PRO A 201 2.13 -11.14 18.79
N ALA A 202 3.06 -12.07 19.09
CA ALA A 202 2.92 -13.44 18.58
C ALA A 202 1.68 -14.14 19.18
N GLY A 203 0.86 -14.74 18.33
CA GLY A 203 -0.24 -15.61 18.75
C GLY A 203 0.22 -17.01 19.12
N THR A 204 -0.67 -17.79 19.74
CA THR A 204 -0.41 -19.21 20.02
C THR A 204 -1.09 -20.06 18.94
N PRO A 205 -0.35 -20.83 18.13
CA PRO A 205 -0.96 -21.74 17.16
C PRO A 205 -1.87 -22.76 17.84
N LEU A 206 -3.04 -22.98 17.27
CA LEU A 206 -3.98 -24.01 17.72
C LEU A 206 -3.54 -25.38 17.21
N ASP A 207 -3.74 -26.42 18.03
CA ASP A 207 -3.71 -27.79 17.55
C ASP A 207 -5.01 -28.14 16.79
N GLU A 208 -5.09 -29.38 16.29
CA GLU A 208 -6.24 -29.87 15.52
C GLU A 208 -7.56 -29.79 16.31
N SER A 209 -7.51 -30.06 17.62
CA SER A 209 -8.70 -30.01 18.49
C SER A 209 -9.15 -28.58 18.76
N GLY A 210 -8.22 -27.66 18.94
CA GLY A 210 -8.49 -26.24 19.09
C GLY A 210 -9.09 -25.64 17.81
N LEU A 211 -8.52 -25.97 16.65
CA LEU A 211 -9.05 -25.54 15.35
C LEU A 211 -10.50 -26.02 15.14
N GLU A 212 -10.78 -27.31 15.39
CA GLU A 212 -12.13 -27.84 15.26
C GLU A 212 -13.10 -27.26 16.29
N ALA A 213 -12.66 -26.97 17.52
CA ALA A 213 -13.48 -26.30 18.52
C ALA A 213 -13.91 -24.89 18.07
N VAL A 214 -12.98 -24.11 17.49
CA VAL A 214 -13.31 -22.79 16.92
C VAL A 214 -14.26 -22.94 15.72
N LYS A 215 -13.97 -23.86 14.78
CA LYS A 215 -14.85 -24.11 13.63
C LYS A 215 -16.27 -24.49 14.08
N ALA A 216 -16.40 -25.35 15.08
CA ALA A 216 -17.70 -25.74 15.64
C ALA A 216 -18.44 -24.53 16.25
N ALA A 217 -17.76 -23.74 17.08
CA ALA A 217 -18.34 -22.54 17.68
C ALA A 217 -18.81 -21.52 16.63
N VAL A 218 -18.04 -21.31 15.55
CA VAL A 218 -18.46 -20.46 14.43
C VAL A 218 -19.71 -21.03 13.74
N ARG A 219 -19.76 -22.34 13.45
CA ARG A 219 -20.94 -22.97 12.83
C ARG A 219 -22.20 -22.84 13.69
N GLU A 220 -22.04 -22.86 15.01
CA GLU A 220 -23.13 -22.73 15.99
C GLU A 220 -23.51 -21.28 16.32
N SER A 221 -22.73 -20.30 15.86
CA SER A 221 -22.89 -18.88 16.20
C SER A 221 -24.18 -18.23 15.64
N GLY A 222 -24.78 -18.82 14.62
CA GLY A 222 -25.93 -18.26 13.90
C GLY A 222 -25.57 -17.17 12.88
N LEU A 223 -24.28 -16.86 12.69
CA LEU A 223 -23.81 -15.97 11.64
C LEU A 223 -24.04 -16.59 10.25
N THR A 224 -24.46 -15.76 9.29
CA THR A 224 -24.69 -16.20 7.92
C THR A 224 -23.40 -16.37 7.13
N VAL A 225 -23.44 -17.13 6.03
CA VAL A 225 -22.32 -17.24 5.08
C VAL A 225 -21.82 -15.85 4.65
N SER A 226 -22.75 -14.96 4.25
CA SER A 226 -22.41 -13.60 3.85
C SER A 226 -21.67 -12.85 4.96
N GLN A 227 -22.16 -12.88 6.20
CA GLN A 227 -21.51 -12.21 7.34
C GLN A 227 -20.10 -12.75 7.62
N LEU A 228 -19.92 -14.07 7.59
CA LEU A 228 -18.63 -14.71 7.82
C LEU A 228 -17.60 -14.33 6.73
N VAL A 229 -18.02 -14.41 5.47
CA VAL A 229 -17.14 -14.14 4.32
C VAL A 229 -16.86 -12.64 4.18
N SER A 230 -17.87 -11.77 4.29
CA SER A 230 -17.69 -10.32 4.14
C SER A 230 -16.83 -9.72 5.25
N THR A 231 -17.01 -10.17 6.50
CA THR A 231 -16.21 -9.71 7.66
C THR A 231 -14.75 -10.17 7.52
N THR A 232 -14.53 -11.41 7.08
CA THR A 232 -13.17 -11.91 6.84
C THR A 232 -12.51 -11.20 5.66
N TRP A 233 -13.26 -10.95 4.59
CA TRP A 233 -12.80 -10.17 3.44
C TRP A 233 -12.41 -8.75 3.83
N ALA A 234 -13.21 -8.06 4.65
CA ALA A 234 -12.93 -6.71 5.12
C ALA A 234 -11.56 -6.61 5.81
N ALA A 235 -11.17 -7.60 6.60
CA ALA A 235 -9.83 -7.68 7.18
C ALA A 235 -8.75 -8.06 6.14
N ALA A 236 -8.93 -9.17 5.43
CA ALA A 236 -7.93 -9.71 4.51
C ALA A 236 -7.59 -8.72 3.38
N SER A 237 -8.61 -8.07 2.83
CA SER A 237 -8.47 -7.13 1.72
C SER A 237 -7.81 -5.81 2.12
N SER A 238 -7.56 -5.54 3.40
CA SER A 238 -6.74 -4.38 3.79
C SER A 238 -5.25 -4.57 3.45
N HIS A 239 -4.83 -5.82 3.17
CA HIS A 239 -3.47 -6.12 2.74
C HIS A 239 -3.14 -5.49 1.39
N ARG A 240 -1.88 -5.06 1.22
CA ARG A 240 -1.32 -4.73 -0.09
C ARG A 240 0.13 -5.18 -0.24
N VAL A 241 0.48 -5.76 -1.38
CA VAL A 241 1.83 -6.26 -1.69
C VAL A 241 2.85 -5.16 -2.00
N SER A 242 2.40 -3.91 -2.18
CA SER A 242 3.28 -2.78 -2.52
C SER A 242 4.23 -2.40 -1.38
N ASP A 243 3.76 -2.44 -0.15
CA ASP A 243 4.53 -2.15 1.07
C ASP A 243 4.31 -3.21 2.16
N MET A 244 3.59 -4.29 1.84
CA MET A 244 3.35 -5.45 2.68
C MET A 244 2.58 -5.14 3.99
N ARG A 245 1.82 -4.03 4.02
CA ARG A 245 0.97 -3.62 5.15
C ARG A 245 -0.44 -4.20 5.05
N GLY A 246 -1.19 -4.13 6.15
CA GLY A 246 -2.57 -4.63 6.26
C GLY A 246 -2.66 -6.16 6.34
N GLY A 247 -3.90 -6.67 6.36
CA GLY A 247 -4.22 -8.09 6.49
C GLY A 247 -5.00 -8.44 7.77
N ILE A 248 -5.12 -9.74 8.05
CA ILE A 248 -5.89 -10.28 9.18
C ILE A 248 -5.07 -10.27 10.48
N ASN A 249 -3.76 -10.50 10.39
CA ASN A 249 -2.87 -10.58 11.53
C ASN A 249 -2.86 -9.24 12.30
N GLY A 250 -2.90 -9.35 13.63
CA GLY A 250 -3.14 -8.21 14.52
C GLY A 250 -4.63 -7.97 14.81
N GLY A 251 -5.55 -8.62 14.10
CA GLY A 251 -6.99 -8.54 14.40
C GLY A 251 -7.53 -7.11 14.30
N ARG A 252 -6.92 -6.27 13.47
CA ARG A 252 -7.14 -4.80 13.48
C ARG A 252 -8.52 -4.36 12.99
N LEU A 253 -9.30 -5.26 12.39
CA LEU A 253 -10.68 -4.97 11.97
C LEU A 253 -11.57 -4.49 13.12
N ARG A 254 -11.32 -4.94 14.36
CA ARG A 254 -12.07 -4.48 15.55
C ARG A 254 -11.54 -3.19 16.19
N LEU A 255 -10.44 -2.65 15.66
CA LEU A 255 -9.75 -1.46 16.18
C LEU A 255 -9.98 -0.26 15.26
N GLU A 256 -9.71 0.95 15.76
CA GLU A 256 -9.71 2.13 14.91
C GLU A 256 -8.44 2.16 14.04
N PRO A 257 -8.56 2.58 12.76
CA PRO A 257 -9.76 3.12 12.12
C PRO A 257 -10.64 2.07 11.41
N GLN A 258 -10.18 0.82 11.27
CA GLN A 258 -10.81 -0.16 10.37
C GLN A 258 -12.26 -0.49 10.71
N ARG A 259 -12.60 -0.55 12.01
CA ARG A 259 -13.98 -0.80 12.48
C ARG A 259 -14.98 0.28 12.05
N SER A 260 -14.49 1.47 11.72
CA SER A 260 -15.28 2.66 11.43
C SER A 260 -15.27 3.04 9.95
N TRP A 261 -14.54 2.32 9.10
CA TRP A 261 -14.51 2.58 7.65
C TRP A 261 -15.86 2.35 7.00
N GLU A 262 -16.26 3.25 6.11
CA GLU A 262 -17.53 3.15 5.40
C GLU A 262 -17.61 1.86 4.56
N ALA A 263 -16.51 1.51 3.89
CA ALA A 263 -16.38 0.30 3.11
C ALA A 263 -16.64 -0.97 3.93
N ASN A 264 -16.43 -0.92 5.24
CA ASN A 264 -16.57 -2.05 6.15
C ASN A 264 -17.94 -2.13 6.84
N GLU A 265 -18.86 -1.20 6.56
CA GLU A 265 -20.23 -1.22 7.08
C GLU A 265 -20.29 -1.36 8.61
N PRO A 266 -19.88 -0.33 9.39
CA PRO A 266 -19.70 -0.44 10.84
C PRO A 266 -20.92 -1.01 11.58
N ALA A 267 -22.14 -0.68 11.15
CA ALA A 267 -23.37 -1.20 11.73
C ALA A 267 -23.59 -2.72 11.52
N LYS A 268 -23.04 -3.30 10.44
CA LYS A 268 -23.00 -4.75 10.22
C LYS A 268 -21.90 -5.38 11.06
N LEU A 269 -20.72 -4.77 11.12
CA LEU A 269 -19.62 -5.25 11.95
C LEU A 269 -19.98 -5.28 13.44
N GLU A 270 -20.72 -4.29 13.95
CA GLU A 270 -21.19 -4.27 15.34
C GLU A 270 -22.05 -5.50 15.72
N GLN A 271 -22.64 -6.18 14.73
CA GLN A 271 -23.40 -7.42 14.96
C GLN A 271 -22.50 -8.66 14.95
N VAL A 272 -21.41 -8.65 14.16
CA VAL A 272 -20.55 -9.81 13.93
C VAL A 272 -19.37 -9.84 14.91
N LEU A 273 -18.71 -8.70 15.13
CA LEU A 273 -17.49 -8.61 15.94
C LEU A 273 -17.70 -9.13 17.37
N PRO A 274 -18.75 -8.75 18.13
CA PRO A 274 -18.93 -9.24 19.50
C PRO A 274 -19.10 -10.76 19.58
N ILE A 275 -19.70 -11.37 18.55
CA ILE A 275 -19.87 -12.83 18.48
C ILE A 275 -18.52 -13.51 18.28
N LEU A 276 -17.72 -13.02 17.32
CA LEU A 276 -16.38 -13.56 17.07
C LEU A 276 -15.43 -13.33 18.26
N GLU A 277 -15.55 -12.20 18.95
CA GLU A 277 -14.82 -11.92 20.19
C GLU A 277 -15.20 -12.88 21.31
N GLY A 278 -16.50 -13.19 21.47
CA GLY A 278 -16.95 -14.20 22.43
C GLY A 278 -16.46 -15.62 22.11
N ILE A 279 -16.33 -15.97 20.83
CA ILE A 279 -15.71 -17.23 20.40
C ILE A 279 -14.21 -17.23 20.74
N ALA A 280 -13.50 -16.14 20.49
CA ALA A 280 -12.10 -16.00 20.86
C ALA A 280 -11.89 -16.17 22.37
N GLU A 281 -12.70 -15.48 23.19
CA GLU A 281 -12.64 -15.58 24.65
C GLU A 281 -12.93 -17.00 25.16
N SER A 282 -13.97 -17.66 24.63
CA SER A 282 -14.38 -18.99 25.10
C SER A 282 -13.44 -20.12 24.66
N THR A 283 -12.76 -19.97 23.52
CA THR A 283 -11.84 -20.99 22.98
C THR A 283 -10.38 -20.74 23.37
N GLY A 284 -10.04 -19.51 23.77
CA GLY A 284 -8.66 -19.09 24.01
C GLY A 284 -7.84 -18.83 22.74
N ALA A 285 -8.47 -18.89 21.56
CA ALA A 285 -7.85 -18.49 20.30
C ALA A 285 -7.74 -16.96 20.21
N SER A 286 -6.79 -16.44 19.43
CA SER A 286 -6.76 -15.01 19.10
C SER A 286 -7.98 -14.65 18.25
N PHE A 287 -8.45 -13.40 18.37
CA PHE A 287 -9.52 -12.92 17.52
C PHE A 287 -9.11 -12.95 16.03
N ALA A 288 -7.85 -12.63 15.72
CA ALA A 288 -7.33 -12.72 14.37
C ALA A 288 -7.42 -14.13 13.77
N ASP A 289 -7.16 -15.18 14.56
CA ASP A 289 -7.36 -16.56 14.10
C ASP A 289 -8.84 -16.93 13.99
N VAL A 290 -9.68 -16.52 14.95
CA VAL A 290 -11.14 -16.75 14.87
C VAL A 290 -11.71 -16.10 13.61
N LEU A 291 -11.26 -14.90 13.25
CA LEU A 291 -11.67 -14.21 12.03
C LEU A 291 -11.25 -14.98 10.76
N ALA A 292 -10.00 -15.46 10.68
CA ALA A 292 -9.56 -16.28 9.56
C ALA A 292 -10.35 -17.60 9.44
N ILE A 293 -10.60 -18.26 10.58
CA ILE A 293 -11.38 -19.51 10.65
C ILE A 293 -12.86 -19.25 10.29
N ALA A 294 -13.42 -18.11 10.70
CA ALA A 294 -14.79 -17.73 10.41
C ALA A 294 -15.05 -17.70 8.90
N GLY A 295 -14.18 -17.04 8.15
CA GLY A 295 -14.24 -17.00 6.69
C GLY A 295 -14.11 -18.38 6.05
N ALA A 296 -13.19 -19.23 6.54
CA ALA A 296 -13.07 -20.61 6.08
C ALA A 296 -14.35 -21.42 6.30
N VAL A 297 -14.97 -21.31 7.48
CA VAL A 297 -16.27 -21.95 7.78
C VAL A 297 -17.36 -21.43 6.85
N GLY A 298 -17.40 -20.13 6.57
CA GLY A 298 -18.35 -19.54 5.62
C GLY A 298 -18.23 -20.15 4.22
N VAL A 299 -17.00 -20.24 3.70
CA VAL A 299 -16.72 -20.83 2.38
C VAL A 299 -17.00 -22.34 2.35
N GLU A 300 -16.58 -23.10 3.37
CA GLU A 300 -16.89 -24.54 3.50
C GLU A 300 -18.41 -24.78 3.52
N THR A 301 -19.15 -23.96 4.26
CA THR A 301 -20.61 -24.05 4.36
C THR A 301 -21.29 -23.78 3.02
N ALA A 302 -20.85 -22.74 2.32
CA ALA A 302 -21.37 -22.37 1.00
C ALA A 302 -21.07 -23.43 -0.07
N ALA A 303 -19.86 -23.98 -0.07
CA ALA A 303 -19.47 -25.06 -0.99
C ALA A 303 -20.29 -26.33 -0.72
N LYS A 304 -20.49 -26.69 0.55
CA LYS A 304 -21.31 -27.84 0.92
C LYS A 304 -22.76 -27.68 0.50
N ALA A 305 -23.33 -26.48 0.63
CA ALA A 305 -24.68 -26.17 0.16
C ALA A 305 -24.79 -26.33 -1.37
N ALA A 306 -23.73 -25.97 -2.12
CA ALA A 306 -23.61 -26.23 -3.56
C ALA A 306 -23.28 -27.70 -3.93
N GLY A 307 -23.19 -28.62 -2.96
CA GLY A 307 -22.91 -30.04 -3.20
C GLY A 307 -21.42 -30.41 -3.28
N HIS A 308 -20.53 -29.52 -2.85
CA HIS A 308 -19.08 -29.74 -2.84
C HIS A 308 -18.56 -29.90 -1.41
N ASP A 309 -18.05 -31.08 -1.06
CA ASP A 309 -17.39 -31.32 0.23
C ASP A 309 -15.92 -30.92 0.13
N VAL A 310 -15.59 -29.74 0.67
CA VAL A 310 -14.24 -29.16 0.64
C VAL A 310 -13.81 -28.72 2.03
N THR A 311 -12.50 -28.69 2.24
CA THR A 311 -11.89 -28.10 3.43
C THR A 311 -11.08 -26.89 3.00
N VAL A 312 -11.27 -25.76 3.68
CA VAL A 312 -10.49 -24.55 3.44
C VAL A 312 -9.29 -24.56 4.39
N PRO A 313 -8.04 -24.60 3.87
CA PRO A 313 -6.86 -24.52 4.72
C PRO A 313 -6.79 -23.16 5.44
N VAL A 314 -6.49 -23.21 6.74
CA VAL A 314 -6.22 -22.04 7.58
C VAL A 314 -5.04 -22.37 8.48
N SER A 315 -4.00 -21.53 8.46
CA SER A 315 -2.90 -21.65 9.42
C SER A 315 -3.23 -20.79 10.64
N THR A 316 -2.94 -21.27 11.85
CA THR A 316 -3.19 -20.52 13.10
C THR A 316 -1.91 -19.89 13.64
N GLY A 317 -2.00 -19.12 14.73
CA GLY A 317 -0.89 -18.39 15.34
C GLY A 317 -0.90 -16.89 15.07
N ARG A 318 -1.96 -16.32 14.47
CA ARG A 318 -2.10 -14.87 14.33
C ARG A 318 -2.20 -14.22 15.71
N GLY A 319 -1.62 -13.05 15.84
CA GLY A 319 -1.70 -12.25 17.06
C GLY A 319 -2.84 -11.26 17.05
N ASP A 320 -3.14 -10.73 18.24
CA ASP A 320 -4.06 -9.62 18.43
C ASP A 320 -3.26 -8.38 18.84
N ALA A 321 -3.23 -7.36 17.97
CA ALA A 321 -2.62 -6.08 18.28
C ALA A 321 -3.55 -5.26 19.20
N THR A 322 -2.96 -4.30 19.92
CA THR A 322 -3.72 -3.31 20.69
C THR A 322 -3.93 -2.02 19.88
N GLN A 323 -4.77 -1.11 20.40
CA GLN A 323 -4.95 0.20 19.78
C GLN A 323 -3.66 1.03 19.83
N GLU A 324 -2.85 0.89 20.88
CA GLU A 324 -1.56 1.56 21.03
C GLU A 324 -0.52 1.06 20.02
N GLN A 325 -0.67 -0.19 19.56
CA GLN A 325 0.14 -0.79 18.47
C GLN A 325 -0.41 -0.46 17.07
N THR A 326 -1.39 0.45 16.96
CA THR A 326 -2.06 0.79 15.71
C THR A 326 -2.10 2.31 15.53
N ASP A 327 -1.21 2.83 14.67
CA ASP A 327 -1.24 4.24 14.28
C ASP A 327 -2.44 4.51 13.37
N VAL A 328 -3.46 5.16 13.96
CA VAL A 328 -4.73 5.45 13.28
C VAL A 328 -4.55 6.27 12.01
N HIS A 329 -3.67 7.27 12.04
CA HIS A 329 -3.42 8.11 10.87
C HIS A 329 -2.74 7.29 9.76
N SER A 330 -1.74 6.48 10.12
CA SER A 330 -1.04 5.61 9.18
C SER A 330 -1.95 4.55 8.54
N PHE A 331 -2.89 3.97 9.29
CA PHE A 331 -3.88 3.03 8.78
C PHE A 331 -4.95 3.70 7.91
N GLY A 332 -5.21 5.00 8.05
CA GLY A 332 -6.15 5.71 7.19
C GLY A 332 -5.83 5.60 5.69
N PHE A 333 -4.55 5.44 5.32
CA PHE A 333 -4.12 5.21 3.93
C PHE A 333 -4.37 3.79 3.40
N LEU A 334 -4.97 2.91 4.22
CA LEU A 334 -5.42 1.57 3.84
C LEU A 334 -6.94 1.51 3.68
N GLU A 335 -7.68 2.58 4.01
CA GLU A 335 -9.13 2.63 3.82
C GLU A 335 -9.46 2.48 2.33
N PRO A 336 -10.25 1.45 1.95
CA PRO A 336 -10.66 1.30 0.57
C PRO A 336 -11.64 2.43 0.20
N THR A 337 -11.30 3.24 -0.79
CA THR A 337 -12.28 4.11 -1.49
C THR A 337 -13.01 3.38 -2.61
N HIS A 338 -12.56 2.17 -2.93
CA HIS A 338 -13.13 1.30 -3.94
C HIS A 338 -12.77 -0.13 -3.60
N ASP A 339 -13.73 -1.02 -3.78
CA ASP A 339 -13.54 -2.46 -3.63
C ASP A 339 -14.54 -3.18 -4.54
N GLY A 340 -14.13 -3.36 -5.80
CA GLY A 340 -14.97 -4.03 -6.81
C GLY A 340 -15.36 -5.45 -6.43
N PHE A 341 -14.60 -6.11 -5.54
CA PHE A 341 -14.95 -7.43 -5.01
C PHE A 341 -16.18 -7.40 -4.11
N ARG A 342 -16.46 -6.28 -3.42
CA ARG A 342 -17.71 -6.00 -2.70
C ARG A 342 -18.67 -5.08 -3.48
N ASN A 343 -18.38 -4.79 -4.76
CA ASN A 343 -19.14 -3.83 -5.57
C ASN A 343 -19.26 -2.44 -4.91
N TYR A 344 -18.23 -2.03 -4.16
CA TYR A 344 -18.18 -0.76 -3.43
C TYR A 344 -17.34 0.27 -4.19
N LEU A 345 -17.85 1.51 -4.28
CA LEU A 345 -17.19 2.62 -4.95
C LEU A 345 -17.58 3.95 -4.28
N SER A 346 -16.61 4.70 -3.77
CA SER A 346 -16.84 6.09 -3.33
C SER A 346 -17.04 7.02 -4.53
N GLU A 347 -17.69 8.16 -4.30
CA GLU A 347 -17.91 9.16 -5.34
C GLU A 347 -16.62 9.89 -5.76
N GLY A 348 -16.57 10.38 -7.00
CA GLY A 348 -15.54 11.32 -7.46
C GLY A 348 -14.17 10.72 -7.79
N LEU A 349 -14.07 9.39 -7.98
CA LEU A 349 -12.83 8.73 -8.30
C LEU A 349 -12.33 9.04 -9.73
N PRO A 350 -11.01 9.07 -9.96
CA PRO A 350 -10.43 9.57 -11.21
C PRO A 350 -10.53 8.58 -12.38
N LEU A 351 -10.81 7.31 -12.10
CA LEU A 351 -10.89 6.22 -13.08
C LEU A 351 -12.22 5.50 -12.95
N LYS A 352 -12.65 4.84 -14.03
CA LYS A 352 -13.85 3.99 -14.01
C LYS A 352 -13.63 2.75 -13.15
N ALA A 353 -14.72 2.21 -12.60
CA ALA A 353 -14.69 1.11 -11.63
C ALA A 353 -13.91 -0.14 -12.11
N GLU A 354 -13.93 -0.46 -13.40
CA GLU A 354 -13.18 -1.60 -13.95
C GLU A 354 -11.65 -1.43 -13.87
N TYR A 355 -11.13 -0.20 -13.95
CA TYR A 355 -9.69 0.04 -13.80
C TYR A 355 -9.28 0.01 -12.32
N LEU A 356 -10.15 0.52 -11.46
CA LEU A 356 -9.97 0.50 -10.01
C LEU A 356 -10.03 -0.93 -9.46
N LEU A 357 -10.83 -1.81 -10.06
CA LEU A 357 -10.79 -3.25 -9.77
C LEU A 357 -9.41 -3.84 -10.07
N LEU A 358 -8.81 -3.51 -11.21
CA LEU A 358 -7.48 -4.02 -11.59
C LEU A 358 -6.38 -3.47 -10.68
N ASP A 359 -6.48 -2.19 -10.27
CA ASP A 359 -5.59 -1.60 -9.26
C ASP A 359 -5.67 -2.37 -7.94
N LYS A 360 -6.89 -2.57 -7.42
CA LYS A 360 -7.11 -3.34 -6.19
C LYS A 360 -6.60 -4.78 -6.32
N ALA A 361 -6.85 -5.44 -7.45
CA ALA A 361 -6.38 -6.80 -7.70
C ALA A 361 -4.85 -6.88 -7.72
N SER A 362 -4.19 -5.89 -8.32
CA SER A 362 -2.73 -5.76 -8.33
C SER A 362 -2.17 -5.59 -6.91
N LEU A 363 -2.79 -4.72 -6.10
CA LEU A 363 -2.42 -4.53 -4.70
C LEU A 363 -2.59 -5.82 -3.87
N LEU A 364 -3.58 -6.65 -4.17
CA LEU A 364 -3.75 -7.97 -3.55
C LEU A 364 -2.83 -9.06 -4.13
N GLY A 365 -1.99 -8.73 -5.13
CA GLY A 365 -1.09 -9.67 -5.81
C GLY A 365 -1.83 -10.75 -6.58
N LEU A 366 -3.03 -10.45 -7.10
CA LEU A 366 -3.88 -11.41 -7.80
C LEU A 366 -3.53 -11.47 -9.29
N THR A 367 -3.54 -12.69 -9.82
CA THR A 367 -3.49 -12.95 -11.26
C THR A 367 -4.88 -12.78 -11.89
N PRO A 368 -4.99 -12.59 -13.23
CA PRO A 368 -6.30 -12.51 -13.87
C PRO A 368 -7.23 -13.69 -13.57
N PRO A 369 -6.79 -14.97 -13.58
CA PRO A 369 -7.67 -16.09 -13.19
C PRO A 369 -8.14 -16.03 -11.73
N GLU A 370 -7.27 -15.63 -10.81
CA GLU A 370 -7.61 -15.47 -9.39
C GLU A 370 -8.62 -14.34 -9.18
N LEU A 371 -8.42 -13.20 -9.85
CA LEU A 371 -9.37 -12.09 -9.89
C LEU A 371 -10.75 -12.57 -10.39
N THR A 372 -10.78 -13.26 -11.53
CA THR A 372 -12.03 -13.77 -12.12
C THR A 372 -12.80 -14.64 -11.14
N VAL A 373 -12.15 -15.66 -10.58
CA VAL A 373 -12.80 -16.60 -9.66
C VAL A 373 -13.32 -15.91 -8.40
N LEU A 374 -12.55 -14.98 -7.83
CA LEU A 374 -12.99 -14.22 -6.66
C LEU A 374 -14.24 -13.41 -6.95
N ILE A 375 -14.31 -12.70 -8.08
CA ILE A 375 -15.51 -11.93 -8.43
C ILE A 375 -16.74 -12.84 -8.52
N GLY A 376 -16.64 -13.94 -9.27
CA GLY A 376 -17.75 -14.86 -9.43
C GLY A 376 -18.23 -15.43 -8.09
N GLY A 377 -17.31 -15.87 -7.23
CA GLY A 377 -17.66 -16.45 -5.93
C GLY A 377 -18.19 -15.44 -4.94
N LEU A 378 -17.54 -14.28 -4.80
CA LEU A 378 -17.96 -13.26 -3.83
C LEU A 378 -19.36 -12.71 -4.15
N ARG A 379 -19.70 -12.57 -5.44
CA ARG A 379 -21.06 -12.21 -5.86
C ARG A 379 -22.12 -13.20 -5.39
N VAL A 380 -21.94 -14.50 -5.65
CA VAL A 380 -22.93 -15.51 -5.25
C VAL A 380 -22.97 -15.72 -3.74
N LEU A 381 -21.88 -15.43 -3.01
CA LEU A 381 -21.84 -15.45 -1.55
C LEU A 381 -22.53 -14.23 -0.90
N GLY A 382 -22.95 -13.24 -1.70
CA GLY A 382 -23.72 -12.10 -1.23
C GLY A 382 -22.92 -11.16 -0.31
N VAL A 383 -21.66 -10.89 -0.64
CA VAL A 383 -20.78 -10.02 0.17
C VAL A 383 -20.76 -8.56 -0.30
N ASN A 384 -21.67 -8.19 -1.19
CA ASN A 384 -21.76 -6.84 -1.72
C ASN A 384 -22.06 -5.82 -0.61
N HIS A 385 -21.41 -4.67 -0.70
CA HIS A 385 -21.65 -3.53 0.18
C HIS A 385 -23.11 -3.06 0.06
N GLY A 386 -23.71 -2.70 1.19
CA GLY A 386 -25.08 -2.21 1.25
C GLY A 386 -26.15 -3.27 0.92
N ASP A 387 -25.79 -4.56 0.95
CA ASP A 387 -26.66 -5.67 0.51
C ASP A 387 -27.13 -5.52 -0.95
N SER A 388 -26.32 -4.85 -1.78
CA SER A 388 -26.63 -4.61 -3.18
C SER A 388 -26.74 -5.92 -3.98
N GLU A 389 -27.75 -6.02 -4.84
CA GLU A 389 -27.96 -7.17 -5.73
C GLU A 389 -27.13 -7.08 -7.04
N LEU A 390 -26.36 -6.01 -7.24
CA LEU A 390 -25.56 -5.83 -8.45
C LEU A 390 -24.56 -6.98 -8.64
N GLY A 391 -24.71 -7.69 -9.77
CA GLY A 391 -23.86 -8.81 -10.14
C GLY A 391 -24.16 -10.10 -9.37
N VAL A 392 -25.19 -10.15 -8.51
CA VAL A 392 -25.63 -11.39 -7.85
C VAL A 392 -26.45 -12.21 -8.83
N LEU A 393 -25.77 -12.78 -9.84
CA LEU A 393 -26.40 -13.52 -10.93
C LEU A 393 -26.65 -14.98 -10.51
N THR A 394 -27.49 -15.19 -9.49
CA THR A 394 -27.89 -16.52 -9.00
C THR A 394 -29.23 -16.46 -8.27
N ASP A 395 -30.01 -17.53 -8.39
CA ASP A 395 -31.22 -17.75 -7.57
C ASP A 395 -30.92 -18.47 -6.25
N ARG A 396 -29.65 -18.79 -5.98
CA ARG A 396 -29.20 -19.50 -4.76
C ARG A 396 -28.11 -18.72 -4.00
N PRO A 397 -28.35 -17.46 -3.59
CA PRO A 397 -27.37 -16.71 -2.82
C PRO A 397 -26.91 -17.45 -1.56
N GLY A 398 -25.60 -17.41 -1.30
CA GLY A 398 -24.96 -18.13 -0.20
C GLY A 398 -24.48 -19.55 -0.55
N GLU A 399 -24.81 -20.07 -1.75
CA GLU A 399 -24.18 -21.28 -2.31
C GLU A 399 -22.97 -20.90 -3.18
N LEU A 400 -21.84 -21.58 -3.02
CA LEU A 400 -20.64 -21.30 -3.82
C LEU A 400 -20.73 -22.03 -5.17
N THR A 401 -21.31 -21.36 -6.16
CA THR A 401 -21.55 -21.89 -7.51
C THR A 401 -20.90 -21.00 -8.57
N ASN A 402 -20.72 -21.54 -9.77
CA ASN A 402 -20.26 -20.76 -10.92
C ASN A 402 -21.40 -20.00 -11.64
N ASP A 403 -22.56 -19.83 -10.99
CA ASP A 403 -23.78 -19.23 -11.56
C ASP A 403 -23.52 -17.82 -12.11
N PHE A 404 -22.62 -17.05 -11.48
CA PHE A 404 -22.20 -15.74 -11.98
C PHE A 404 -21.76 -15.80 -13.45
N PHE A 405 -20.89 -16.76 -13.80
CA PHE A 405 -20.37 -16.86 -15.16
C PHE A 405 -21.39 -17.45 -16.14
N VAL A 406 -22.14 -18.46 -15.70
CA VAL A 406 -23.19 -19.09 -16.51
C VAL A 406 -24.22 -18.03 -16.93
N ASN A 407 -24.74 -17.26 -15.97
CA ASN A 407 -25.77 -16.25 -16.23
C ASN A 407 -25.23 -15.02 -16.98
N LEU A 408 -23.97 -14.64 -16.75
CA LEU A 408 -23.32 -13.55 -17.49
C LEU A 408 -23.15 -13.88 -18.98
N LEU A 409 -22.87 -15.15 -19.30
CA LEU A 409 -22.56 -15.62 -20.65
C LEU A 409 -23.75 -16.21 -21.41
N GLU A 410 -24.92 -16.29 -20.77
CA GLU A 410 -26.14 -16.84 -21.37
C GLU A 410 -26.49 -16.13 -22.68
N LEU A 411 -26.58 -16.91 -23.75
CA LEU A 411 -26.81 -16.38 -25.10
C LEU A 411 -28.27 -15.98 -25.27
N GLY A 412 -28.49 -14.81 -25.87
CA GLY A 412 -29.84 -14.28 -26.13
C GLY A 412 -30.36 -13.36 -25.04
N ASN A 413 -29.75 -13.36 -23.85
CA ASN A 413 -29.92 -12.29 -22.89
C ASN A 413 -29.33 -10.98 -23.41
N ALA A 414 -29.96 -9.85 -23.08
CA ALA A 414 -29.54 -8.53 -23.52
C ALA A 414 -29.29 -7.60 -22.34
N TRP A 415 -28.05 -7.12 -22.22
CA TRP A 415 -27.67 -6.11 -21.24
C TRP A 415 -27.91 -4.69 -21.80
N LYS A 416 -28.51 -3.83 -20.98
CA LYS A 416 -28.79 -2.43 -21.32
C LYS A 416 -28.28 -1.50 -20.22
N PRO A 417 -27.69 -0.34 -20.56
CA PRO A 417 -27.29 0.64 -19.56
C PRO A 417 -28.51 1.23 -18.85
N VAL A 418 -28.38 1.49 -17.55
CA VAL A 418 -29.31 2.36 -16.83
C VAL A 418 -28.89 3.81 -17.12
N GLY A 419 -29.64 4.47 -18.01
CA GLY A 419 -29.33 5.82 -18.47
C GLY A 419 -28.51 5.84 -19.78
N ASP A 420 -27.57 6.78 -19.89
CA ASP A 420 -26.75 6.96 -21.10
C ASP A 420 -25.61 5.93 -21.16
N SER A 421 -25.40 5.32 -22.33
CA SER A 421 -24.42 4.23 -22.50
C SER A 421 -22.97 4.65 -22.27
N GLU A 422 -22.59 5.90 -22.51
CA GLU A 422 -21.21 6.36 -22.38
C GLU A 422 -20.82 6.60 -20.91
N THR A 423 -21.81 6.93 -20.08
CA THR A 423 -21.65 7.30 -18.67
C THR A 423 -22.30 6.30 -17.70
N ALA A 424 -22.81 5.17 -18.18
CA ALA A 424 -23.48 4.18 -17.35
C ALA A 424 -22.52 3.52 -16.37
N GLU A 425 -22.94 3.47 -15.10
CA GLU A 425 -22.27 2.74 -14.02
C GLU A 425 -22.99 1.42 -13.69
N GLU A 426 -24.27 1.31 -14.08
CA GLU A 426 -25.14 0.16 -13.85
C GLU A 426 -25.84 -0.29 -15.14
N TYR A 427 -26.19 -1.57 -15.18
CA TYR A 427 -26.77 -2.26 -16.32
C TYR A 427 -27.85 -3.25 -15.88
N GLU A 428 -28.84 -3.45 -16.74
CA GLU A 428 -29.94 -4.41 -16.54
C GLU A 428 -29.92 -5.47 -17.65
N CYS A 429 -30.05 -6.73 -17.26
CA CYS A 429 -30.13 -7.88 -18.15
C CYS A 429 -31.60 -8.26 -18.40
N PHE A 430 -31.96 -8.46 -19.66
CA PHE A 430 -33.30 -8.89 -20.06
C PHE A 430 -33.25 -10.21 -20.82
N SER A 431 -34.22 -11.08 -20.55
CA SER A 431 -34.44 -12.29 -21.34
C SER A 431 -34.90 -11.98 -22.77
N PRO A 432 -34.91 -12.95 -23.70
CA PRO A 432 -35.47 -12.78 -25.03
C PRO A 432 -36.96 -12.37 -25.04
N SER A 433 -37.71 -12.68 -23.97
CA SER A 433 -39.12 -12.28 -23.82
C SER A 433 -39.29 -10.85 -23.26
N GLY A 434 -38.19 -10.20 -22.87
CA GLY A 434 -38.17 -8.83 -22.33
C GLY A 434 -38.36 -8.75 -20.81
N GLU A 435 -38.29 -9.87 -20.10
CA GLU A 435 -38.31 -9.89 -18.63
C GLU A 435 -36.95 -9.47 -18.07
N LYS A 436 -36.93 -8.59 -17.07
CA LYS A 436 -35.69 -8.23 -16.36
C LYS A 436 -35.26 -9.43 -15.51
N LEU A 437 -34.04 -9.91 -15.75
CA LEU A 437 -33.44 -11.03 -15.03
C LEU A 437 -32.49 -10.54 -13.94
N TRP A 438 -31.55 -9.66 -14.31
CA TRP A 438 -30.44 -9.30 -13.44
C TRP A 438 -30.08 -7.82 -13.54
N SER A 439 -29.29 -7.35 -12.57
CA SER A 439 -28.57 -6.08 -12.64
C SER A 439 -27.08 -6.31 -12.39
N GLY A 440 -26.23 -5.39 -12.86
CA GLY A 440 -24.79 -5.46 -12.68
C GLY A 440 -24.11 -4.11 -12.87
N SER A 441 -22.96 -3.92 -12.25
CA SER A 441 -22.13 -2.73 -12.39
C SER A 441 -21.12 -2.89 -13.54
N ARG A 442 -20.33 -1.85 -13.79
CA ARG A 442 -19.17 -1.93 -14.71
C ARG A 442 -18.20 -3.06 -14.34
N VAL A 443 -18.00 -3.32 -13.05
CA VAL A 443 -17.14 -4.41 -12.56
C VAL A 443 -17.67 -5.76 -13.01
N ASP A 444 -18.99 -5.95 -12.94
CA ASP A 444 -19.61 -7.23 -13.26
C ASP A 444 -19.56 -7.50 -14.77
N LEU A 445 -19.95 -6.50 -15.57
CA LEU A 445 -19.99 -6.62 -17.03
C LEU A 445 -18.60 -6.68 -17.68
N LEU A 446 -17.55 -6.23 -16.98
CA LEU A 446 -16.17 -6.34 -17.46
C LEU A 446 -15.81 -7.77 -17.90
N PHE A 447 -16.24 -8.76 -17.12
CA PHE A 447 -15.96 -10.18 -17.37
C PHE A 447 -16.72 -10.75 -18.56
N GLY A 448 -17.76 -10.06 -19.04
CA GLY A 448 -18.49 -10.43 -20.26
C GLY A 448 -17.96 -9.69 -21.50
N ALA A 449 -17.23 -8.58 -21.32
CA ALA A 449 -16.91 -7.61 -22.37
C ALA A 449 -15.42 -7.55 -22.74
N ASN A 450 -14.51 -7.58 -21.77
CA ASN A 450 -13.08 -7.62 -22.05
C ASN A 450 -12.71 -9.00 -22.62
N SER A 451 -12.03 -9.06 -23.77
CA SER A 451 -11.78 -10.33 -24.47
C SER A 451 -10.95 -11.34 -23.68
N GLU A 452 -10.01 -10.87 -22.84
CA GLU A 452 -9.16 -11.75 -22.03
C GLU A 452 -9.91 -12.26 -20.79
N LEU A 453 -10.61 -11.37 -20.09
CA LEU A 453 -11.41 -11.76 -18.91
C LEU A 453 -12.62 -12.60 -19.30
N ARG A 454 -13.20 -12.36 -20.48
CA ARG A 454 -14.26 -13.20 -21.04
C ARG A 454 -13.77 -14.62 -21.33
N ALA A 455 -12.56 -14.78 -21.87
CA ALA A 455 -11.99 -16.12 -22.08
C ALA A 455 -11.86 -16.89 -20.76
N LEU A 456 -11.56 -16.22 -19.65
CA LEU A 456 -11.55 -16.83 -18.32
C LEU A 456 -12.96 -17.12 -17.79
N ALA A 457 -13.91 -16.21 -18.02
CA ALA A 457 -15.31 -16.43 -17.67
C ALA A 457 -15.89 -17.65 -18.40
N GLU A 458 -15.55 -17.86 -19.68
CA GLU A 458 -15.99 -19.01 -20.47
C GLU A 458 -15.45 -20.34 -19.90
N VAL A 459 -14.23 -20.35 -19.35
CA VAL A 459 -13.70 -21.52 -18.63
C VAL A 459 -14.56 -21.83 -17.41
N TYR A 460 -14.87 -20.85 -16.57
CA TYR A 460 -15.64 -21.09 -15.35
C TYR A 460 -17.15 -21.20 -15.57
N GLY A 461 -17.67 -20.74 -16.70
CA GLY A 461 -19.06 -20.90 -17.12
C GLY A 461 -19.37 -22.19 -17.87
N SER A 462 -18.38 -23.06 -18.09
CA SER A 462 -18.56 -24.35 -18.76
C SER A 462 -19.27 -25.38 -17.85
N ASP A 463 -20.00 -26.33 -18.46
CA ASP A 463 -20.79 -27.36 -17.75
C ASP A 463 -19.93 -28.24 -16.81
N ASP A 464 -18.65 -28.43 -17.11
CA ASP A 464 -17.70 -29.23 -16.34
C ASP A 464 -16.90 -28.41 -15.30
N ALA A 465 -17.16 -27.12 -15.19
CA ALA A 465 -16.32 -26.20 -14.44
C ALA A 465 -16.66 -26.09 -12.94
N GLY A 466 -17.83 -26.54 -12.48
CA GLY A 466 -18.29 -26.32 -11.10
C GLY A 466 -17.27 -26.75 -10.03
N ALA A 467 -16.74 -27.98 -10.13
CA ALA A 467 -15.74 -28.47 -9.19
C ALA A 467 -14.40 -27.71 -9.28
N LYS A 468 -13.99 -27.31 -10.50
CA LYS A 468 -12.78 -26.52 -10.74
C LYS A 468 -12.92 -25.11 -10.14
N PHE A 469 -14.07 -24.48 -10.36
CA PHE A 469 -14.40 -23.16 -9.82
C PHE A 469 -14.30 -23.15 -8.29
N VAL A 470 -14.94 -24.11 -7.60
CA VAL A 470 -14.88 -24.21 -6.14
C VAL A 470 -13.44 -24.42 -5.66
N ALA A 471 -12.69 -25.33 -6.28
CA ALA A 471 -11.30 -25.59 -5.91
C ALA A 471 -10.39 -24.36 -6.09
N ASP A 472 -10.52 -23.66 -7.22
CA ASP A 472 -9.75 -22.45 -7.50
C ASP A 472 -10.19 -21.29 -6.59
N PHE A 473 -11.48 -21.20 -6.22
CA PHE A 473 -11.99 -20.22 -5.27
C PHE A 473 -11.41 -20.43 -3.88
N VAL A 474 -11.43 -21.68 -3.38
CA VAL A 474 -10.80 -22.03 -2.10
C VAL A 474 -9.32 -21.69 -2.11
N LYS A 475 -8.60 -22.00 -3.21
CA LYS A 475 -7.17 -21.71 -3.33
C LYS A 475 -6.87 -20.20 -3.24
N VAL A 476 -7.60 -19.36 -3.98
CA VAL A 476 -7.38 -17.92 -3.95
C VAL A 476 -7.87 -17.28 -2.64
N TRP A 477 -8.96 -17.79 -2.06
CA TRP A 477 -9.42 -17.38 -0.73
C TRP A 477 -8.35 -17.62 0.33
N THR A 478 -7.77 -18.83 0.37
CA THR A 478 -6.66 -19.16 1.28
C THR A 478 -5.44 -18.26 1.02
N LYS A 479 -5.09 -17.99 -0.24
CA LYS A 479 -3.99 -17.06 -0.58
C LYS A 479 -4.19 -15.68 0.06
N LEU A 480 -5.43 -15.16 0.05
CA LEU A 480 -5.79 -13.86 0.60
C LEU A 480 -5.78 -13.86 2.13
N VAL A 481 -6.40 -14.85 2.75
CA VAL A 481 -6.47 -15.01 4.22
C VAL A 481 -5.08 -15.21 4.83
N GLU A 482 -4.13 -15.78 4.08
CA GLU A 482 -2.75 -16.04 4.49
C GLU A 482 -1.74 -15.01 3.92
N ALA A 483 -2.21 -13.90 3.35
CA ALA A 483 -1.36 -12.94 2.62
C ALA A 483 -0.29 -12.27 3.48
N ASP A 484 -0.61 -11.99 4.75
CA ASP A 484 0.25 -11.32 5.73
C ASP A 484 1.00 -12.28 6.67
N ARG A 485 0.90 -13.59 6.44
CA ARG A 485 1.53 -14.64 7.26
C ARG A 485 3.00 -14.85 6.94
N TYR A 486 3.77 -13.77 7.02
CA TYR A 486 5.22 -13.78 6.83
C TYR A 486 5.95 -14.51 7.95
N ASP A 487 5.34 -14.63 9.12
CA ASP A 487 5.80 -15.43 10.25
C ASP A 487 5.97 -16.93 9.89
N LEU A 488 5.19 -17.43 8.93
CA LEU A 488 5.23 -18.84 8.49
C LEU A 488 6.17 -19.10 7.32
N LYS A 489 6.67 -18.05 6.64
CA LYS A 489 7.42 -18.15 5.38
C LYS A 489 8.94 -18.01 5.55
N ARG A 490 9.45 -18.26 6.76
CA ARG A 490 10.89 -18.13 7.09
C ARG A 490 11.74 -19.27 6.56
#